data_AF-A0A950MER9-F1
#
_entry.id   AF-A0A950MER9-F1
#
_cell.length_a   1.000
_cell.length_b   1.000
_cell.length_c   1.000
_cell.angle_alpha   90.00
_cell.angle_beta   90.00
_cell.angle_gamma   90.00
#
_symmetry.space_group_name_H-M   'P 1'
#
loop_
_entity.id
_entity.type
_entity.pdbx_description
1 polymer ?
#
loop_
_entity_poly.entity_id
_entity_poly.type
_entity_poly.pdbx_seq_one_letter_code
_entity_poly.pdbx_strand_id
1 'polypeptide(L)'
;MQPAAPSPEYENALRTVLAARDWEGLREFTRTHNQVPDDVYAQDRHFWEVLLHKLTCNRIDLLGLHDESLTWLHDRGYTTDLGGT
;
A
#
# COMPACT_ATOMS: atom_id res chain seq x y z
N MET A 1 12.62 1.00 -6.80
CA MET A 1 13.24 0.86 -5.46
C MET A 1 12.28 0.05 -4.62
N GLN A 2 12.70 -1.10 -4.10
CA GLN A 2 11.86 -1.88 -3.20
C GLN A 2 11.66 -1.07 -1.92
N PRO A 3 10.43 -0.86 -1.44
CA PRO A 3 10.22 -0.13 -0.19
C PRO A 3 10.94 -0.88 0.94
N ALA A 4 11.65 -0.13 1.79
CA ALA A 4 12.31 -0.71 2.94
C ALA A 4 11.28 -1.45 3.80
N ALA A 5 11.65 -2.64 4.32
CA ALA A 5 10.79 -3.37 5.22
C ALA A 5 10.39 -2.47 6.42
N PRO A 6 9.10 -2.43 6.81
CA PRO A 6 8.68 -1.64 7.96
C PRO A 6 9.43 -2.08 9.22
N SER A 7 9.69 -1.13 10.13
CA SER A 7 10.32 -1.48 11.40
C SER A 7 9.38 -2.34 12.26
N PRO A 8 9.93 -3.21 13.13
CA PRO A 8 9.10 -3.99 14.06
C PRO A 8 8.18 -3.14 14.93
N GLU A 9 8.63 -1.94 15.34
CA GLU A 9 7.84 -1.00 16.14
C GLU A 9 6.63 -0.47 15.37
N TYR A 10 6.83 -0.13 14.09
CA TYR A 10 5.73 0.29 13.20
C TYR A 10 4.70 -0.82 13.04
N GLU A 11 5.15 -2.05 12.78
CA GLU A 11 4.22 -3.19 12.63
C GLU A 11 3.42 -3.46 13.90
N ASN A 12 4.07 -3.39 15.07
CA ASN A 12 3.40 -3.64 16.34
C ASN A 12 2.36 -2.55 16.66
N ALA A 13 2.69 -1.29 16.40
CA ALA A 13 1.76 -0.17 16.56
C ALA A 13 0.54 -0.31 15.63
N LEU A 14 0.77 -0.62 14.34
CA LEU A 14 -0.31 -0.84 13.38
C LEU A 14 -1.21 -2.01 13.78
N ARG A 15 -0.63 -3.14 14.21
CA ARG A 15 -1.41 -4.30 14.70
C ARG A 15 -2.27 -3.96 15.90
N THR A 16 -1.76 -3.14 16.82
CA THR A 16 -2.51 -2.69 18.01
C THR A 16 -3.74 -1.88 17.62
N VAL A 17 -3.57 -0.89 16.73
CA VAL A 17 -4.68 -0.06 16.22
C VAL A 17 -5.73 -0.91 15.49
N LEU A 18 -5.30 -1.82 14.62
CA LEU A 18 -6.19 -2.73 13.89
C LEU A 18 -6.95 -3.68 14.83
N ALA A 19 -6.29 -4.24 15.84
CA ALA A 19 -6.91 -5.13 16.81
C ALA A 19 -7.98 -4.42 17.65
N ALA A 20 -7.76 -3.13 17.96
CA ALA A 20 -8.72 -2.28 18.66
C ALA A 20 -9.93 -1.87 17.79
N ARG A 21 -9.87 -2.09 16.46
CA ARG A 21 -10.84 -1.56 15.49
C ARG A 21 -10.99 -0.04 15.56
N ASP A 22 -9.91 0.64 15.91
CA ASP A 22 -9.85 2.09 16.05
C ASP A 22 -9.62 2.72 14.67
N TRP A 23 -10.73 3.04 13.98
CA TRP A 23 -10.68 3.57 12.61
C TRP A 23 -10.17 5.02 12.55
N GLU A 24 -10.45 5.83 13.59
CA GLU A 24 -9.90 7.18 13.69
C GLU A 24 -8.40 7.14 13.97
N GLY A 25 -7.97 6.27 14.90
CA GLY A 25 -6.55 6.02 15.17
C GLY A 25 -5.80 5.47 13.96
N LEU A 26 -6.42 4.57 13.17
CA LEU A 26 -5.82 4.07 11.92
C LEU A 26 -5.61 5.20 10.91
N ARG A 27 -6.56 6.11 10.83
CA ARG A 27 -6.49 7.26 9.94
C ARG A 27 -5.38 8.23 10.32
N GLU A 28 -5.25 8.57 11.60
CA GLU A 28 -4.16 9.43 12.09
C GLU A 28 -2.78 8.76 12.00
N PHE A 29 -2.72 7.46 12.32
CA PHE A 29 -1.51 6.66 12.20
C PHE A 29 -1.00 6.66 10.75
N THR A 30 -1.87 6.38 9.79
CA THR A 30 -1.51 6.32 8.37
C THR A 30 -1.17 7.70 7.80
N ARG A 31 -1.82 8.78 8.23
CA ARG A 31 -1.40 10.15 7.90
C ARG A 31 0.04 10.40 8.34
N THR A 32 0.36 10.07 9.58
CA THR A 32 1.67 10.30 10.19
C THR A 32 2.79 9.48 9.53
N HIS A 33 2.51 8.21 9.21
CA HIS A 33 3.56 7.28 8.77
C HIS A 33 3.61 7.03 7.25
N ASN A 34 2.50 7.25 6.51
CA ASN A 34 2.40 6.85 5.10
C ASN A 34 2.35 8.04 4.13
N GLN A 35 2.75 9.23 4.60
CA GLN A 35 2.84 10.47 3.81
C GLN A 35 1.56 10.72 3.01
N VAL A 36 0.41 10.65 3.67
CA VAL A 36 -0.88 10.91 3.02
C VAL A 36 -1.02 12.43 2.84
N PRO A 37 -1.21 12.93 1.61
CA PRO A 37 -1.42 14.37 1.37
C PRO A 37 -2.64 14.94 2.09
N ASP A 38 -2.59 16.21 2.46
CA ASP A 38 -3.67 16.89 3.21
C ASP A 38 -5.00 16.91 2.46
N ASP A 39 -4.96 17.07 1.14
CA ASP A 39 -6.12 17.08 0.24
C ASP A 39 -6.79 15.69 0.14
N VAL A 40 -5.99 14.62 0.18
CA VAL A 40 -6.49 13.24 0.29
C VAL A 40 -7.07 13.00 1.68
N TYR A 41 -6.35 13.42 2.73
CA TYR A 41 -6.79 13.24 4.11
C TYR A 41 -8.10 13.98 4.42
N ALA A 42 -8.32 15.16 3.86
CA ALA A 42 -9.54 15.94 4.08
C ALA A 42 -10.81 15.28 3.52
N GLN A 43 -10.68 14.31 2.61
CA GLN A 43 -11.78 13.67 1.91
C GLN A 43 -11.97 12.23 2.40
N ASP A 44 -12.98 11.99 3.24
CA ASP A 44 -13.17 10.71 3.94
C ASP A 44 -13.17 9.48 3.02
N ARG A 45 -14.04 9.47 2.01
CA ARG A 45 -14.09 8.37 1.03
C ARG A 45 -12.76 8.18 0.30
N HIS A 46 -12.18 9.27 -0.18
CA HIS A 46 -10.96 9.23 -0.98
C HIS A 46 -9.76 8.73 -0.16
N PHE A 47 -9.68 9.13 1.11
CA PHE A 47 -8.69 8.64 2.05
C PHE A 47 -8.73 7.11 2.17
N TRP A 48 -9.91 6.52 2.39
CA TRP A 48 -10.06 5.07 2.52
C TRP A 48 -9.74 4.32 1.23
N GLU A 49 -10.10 4.87 0.07
CA GLU A 49 -9.74 4.33 -1.24
C GLU A 49 -8.21 4.29 -1.42
N VAL A 50 -7.51 5.38 -1.08
CA VAL A 50 -6.05 5.46 -1.17
C VAL A 50 -5.38 4.52 -0.17
N LEU A 51 -5.87 4.45 1.07
CA LEU A 51 -5.32 3.54 2.08
C LEU A 51 -5.45 2.08 1.65
N LEU A 52 -6.64 1.67 1.17
CA LEU A 52 -6.86 0.32 0.66
C LEU A 52 -5.89 0.01 -0.49
N HIS A 53 -5.78 0.93 -1.46
CA HIS A 53 -4.86 0.79 -2.58
C HIS A 53 -3.41 0.61 -2.13
N LYS A 54 -2.93 1.44 -1.20
CA LYS A 54 -1.57 1.33 -0.65
C LYS A 54 -1.32 -0.02 0.04
N LEU A 55 -2.26 -0.50 0.85
CA LEU A 55 -2.14 -1.80 1.55
C LEU A 55 -2.09 -2.97 0.56
N THR A 56 -2.92 -2.93 -0.48
CA THR A 56 -2.94 -3.96 -1.52
C THR A 56 -1.63 -4.00 -2.31
N CYS A 57 -1.15 -2.86 -2.80
CA CYS A 57 0.11 -2.81 -3.55
C CYS A 57 1.31 -3.26 -2.70
N ASN A 58 1.42 -2.76 -1.46
CA ASN A 58 2.48 -3.18 -0.54
C ASN A 58 2.46 -4.70 -0.30
N ARG A 59 1.27 -5.30 -0.18
CA ARG A 59 1.14 -6.76 0.00
C ARG A 59 1.58 -7.53 -1.26
N ILE A 60 1.23 -7.06 -2.45
CA ILE A 60 1.66 -7.65 -3.73
C ILE A 60 3.19 -7.59 -3.84
N ASP A 61 3.78 -6.44 -3.52
CA ASP A 61 5.24 -6.24 -3.54
C ASP A 61 5.96 -7.13 -2.53
N LEU A 62 5.49 -7.20 -1.29
CA LEU A 62 6.07 -8.05 -0.24
C LEU A 62 6.01 -9.55 -0.57
N LEU A 63 4.97 -9.97 -1.29
CA LEU A 63 4.83 -11.35 -1.72
C LEU A 63 5.65 -11.66 -2.99
N GLY A 64 6.33 -10.67 -3.58
CA GLY A 64 7.06 -10.86 -4.84
C GLY A 64 6.15 -11.11 -6.05
N LEU A 65 4.83 -10.92 -5.90
CA LEU A 65 3.85 -11.23 -6.95
C LEU A 65 3.98 -10.29 -8.14
N HIS A 66 4.52 -9.08 -7.94
CA HIS A 66 4.84 -8.17 -9.03
C HIS A 66 5.91 -8.76 -9.95
N ASP A 67 6.99 -9.33 -9.38
CA ASP A 67 8.07 -9.95 -10.14
C ASP A 67 7.62 -11.27 -10.79
N GLU A 68 6.80 -12.07 -10.10
CA GLU A 68 6.20 -13.27 -10.68
C GLU A 68 5.27 -12.93 -11.85
N SER A 69 4.46 -11.88 -11.71
CA SER A 69 3.57 -11.40 -12.78
C SER A 69 4.36 -10.85 -13.96
N LEU A 70 5.42 -10.07 -13.71
CA LEU A 70 6.34 -9.58 -14.75
C LEU A 70 7.03 -10.72 -15.49
N THR A 71 7.55 -11.71 -14.75
CA THR A 71 8.20 -12.90 -15.33
C THR A 71 7.22 -13.69 -16.19
N TRP A 72 6.02 -13.94 -15.67
CA TRP A 72 4.96 -14.66 -16.39
C TRP A 72 4.57 -13.98 -17.71
N LEU A 73 4.49 -12.64 -17.71
CA LEU A 73 4.19 -11.83 -18.89
C LEU A 73 5.32 -11.94 -19.91
N HIS A 74 6.56 -11.73 -19.48
CA HIS A 74 7.74 -11.80 -20.34
C HIS A 74 7.89 -13.19 -20.97
N ASP A 75 7.76 -14.27 -20.20
CA ASP A 75 7.84 -15.66 -20.66
C ASP A 75 6.79 -16.00 -21.73
N ARG A 76 5.72 -15.21 -21.84
CA ARG A 76 4.64 -15.37 -22.83
C ARG A 76 4.65 -14.31 -23.91
N GLY A 77 5.68 -13.47 -23.97
CA GLY A 77 5.83 -12.42 -24.98
C GLY A 77 4.90 -11.22 -24.78
N TYR A 78 4.31 -11.06 -23.58
CA TYR A 78 3.51 -9.91 -23.21
C TYR A 78 4.37 -8.81 -22.60
N THR A 79 3.98 -7.55 -22.82
CA THR A 79 4.59 -6.37 -22.22
C THR A 79 3.65 -5.76 -21.16
N THR A 80 4.20 -5.06 -20.18
CA THR A 80 3.43 -4.22 -19.24
C THR A 80 3.05 -2.87 -19.82
N ASP A 81 3.52 -2.56 -21.03
CA ASP A 81 3.09 -1.37 -21.77
C ASP A 81 1.62 -1.53 -22.18
N LEU A 82 0.77 -0.64 -21.65
CA LEU A 82 -0.66 -0.58 -21.97
C LEU A 82 -0.94 0.23 -23.26
N GLY A 83 0.09 0.54 -24.06
CA GLY A 83 -0.03 1.30 -25.30
C GLY A 83 0.05 2.80 -25.08
N GLY A 84 1.02 3.23 -24.28
CA GLY A 84 1.20 4.62 -23.85
C GLY A 84 2.15 5.49 -24.69
N THR A 85 2.24 5.28 -26.01
CA THR A 85 2.62 6.28 -27.04
C THR A 85 2.11 5.86 -28.41
#